data_AF-A0A075UUL1-F1
#
_entry.id   AF-A0A075UUL1-F1
#
_cell.length_a   1.000
_cell.length_b   1.000
_cell.length_c   1.000
_cell.angle_alpha   90.00
_cell.angle_beta   90.00
_cell.angle_gamma   90.00
#
_symmetry.space_group_name_H-M   'P 1'
#
loop_
_entity.id
_entity.type
_entity.pdbx_description
1 polymer ?
#
loop_
_entity_poly.entity_id
_entity_poly.type
_entity_poly.pdbx_seq_one_letter_code
_entity_poly.pdbx_strand_id
1 'polypeptide(L)'
;MNRSTAAVANAFFLFVGVAGLIIQIASGVPGFPDIPPGPFILGVTGILVLTLAAKYRWILFLGVAAPVFILVGALLEGSFWGRLADVGDFGPFVGTVLLIGGVIAAAVSGAVAISGAYRRVAVR
;
A
#
# COMPACT_ATOMS: atom_id res chain seq x y z
N MET A 1 -8.07 -11.81 -20.36
CA MET A 1 -6.88 -10.92 -20.35
C MET A 1 -6.00 -11.36 -19.19
N ASN A 2 -4.84 -11.96 -19.43
CA ASN A 2 -3.98 -12.45 -18.35
C ASN A 2 -3.44 -11.26 -17.56
N ARG A 3 -3.74 -11.20 -16.26
CA ARG A 3 -3.28 -10.13 -15.36
C ARG A 3 -1.78 -10.34 -15.07
N SER A 4 -1.02 -9.24 -14.99
CA SER A 4 0.39 -9.29 -14.59
C SER A 4 0.48 -9.75 -13.14
N THR A 5 1.28 -10.79 -12.86
CA THR A 5 1.53 -11.27 -11.50
C THR A 5 2.02 -10.16 -10.57
N ALA A 6 2.85 -9.24 -11.08
CA ALA A 6 3.34 -8.09 -10.33
C ALA A 6 2.23 -7.10 -9.99
N ALA A 7 1.24 -6.89 -10.87
CA ALA A 7 0.10 -6.02 -10.60
C ALA A 7 -0.85 -6.65 -9.56
N VAL A 8 -1.03 -7.98 -9.60
CA VAL A 8 -1.80 -8.71 -8.58
C VAL A 8 -1.09 -8.62 -7.23
N ALA A 9 0.23 -8.84 -7.19
CA ALA A 9 1.02 -8.68 -5.99
C ALA A 9 0.95 -7.25 -5.43
N ASN A 10 1.04 -6.24 -6.28
CA ASN A 10 0.88 -4.84 -5.89
C ASN A 10 -0.44 -4.60 -5.17
N ALA A 11 -1.57 -4.99 -5.78
CA ALA A 11 -2.85 -4.83 -5.14
C ALA A 11 -3.00 -5.63 -3.84
N PHE A 12 -2.51 -6.86 -3.80
CA PHE A 12 -2.49 -7.66 -2.57
C PHE A 12 -1.78 -6.91 -1.43
N PHE A 13 -0.58 -6.38 -1.68
CA PHE A 13 0.17 -5.65 -0.67
C PHE A 13 -0.45 -4.29 -0.30
N LEU A 14 -1.16 -3.63 -1.23
CA LEU A 14 -1.99 -2.47 -0.90
C LEU A 14 -3.07 -2.85 0.13
N PHE A 15 -3.73 -4.00 -0.03
CA PHE A 15 -4.71 -4.48 0.95
C PHE A 15 -4.07 -4.93 2.27
N VAL A 16 -2.85 -5.46 2.25
CA VAL A 16 -2.08 -5.71 3.48
C VAL A 16 -1.85 -4.40 4.24
N GLY A 17 -1.50 -3.32 3.52
CA GLY A 17 -1.40 -1.98 4.10
C GLY A 17 -2.73 -1.47 4.69
N VAL A 18 -3.85 -1.69 3.99
CA VAL A 18 -5.20 -1.39 4.51
C VAL A 18 -5.47 -2.16 5.80
N ALA A 19 -5.19 -3.46 5.85
CA ALA A 19 -5.37 -4.27 7.05
C ALA A 19 -4.54 -3.73 8.22
N GLY A 20 -3.28 -3.34 7.97
CA GLY A 20 -2.43 -2.70 8.97
C GLY A 20 -3.02 -1.40 9.54
N LEU A 21 -3.60 -0.55 8.69
CA LEU A 21 -4.29 0.67 9.14
C LEU A 21 -5.55 0.35 9.95
N ILE A 22 -6.38 -0.58 9.49
CA ILE A 22 -7.60 -0.99 10.20
C ILE A 22 -7.26 -1.51 11.60
N ILE A 23 -6.21 -2.31 11.73
CA ILE A 23 -5.75 -2.82 13.03
C ILE A 23 -5.33 -1.67 13.95
N GLN A 24 -4.56 -0.69 13.46
CA GLN A 24 -4.16 0.47 14.27
C GLN A 24 -5.38 1.30 14.72
N ILE A 25 -6.34 1.54 13.83
CA ILE A 25 -7.59 2.25 14.15
C ILE A 25 -8.37 1.49 15.22
N ALA A 26 -8.58 0.19 15.02
CA ALA A 26 -9.31 -0.66 15.97
C ALA A 26 -8.60 -0.79 17.32
N SER A 27 -7.28 -0.60 17.35
CA SER A 27 -6.47 -0.59 18.58
C SER A 27 -6.50 0.76 19.32
N GLY A 28 -7.21 1.76 18.79
CA GLY A 28 -7.38 3.06 19.45
C GLY A 28 -6.12 3.93 19.43
N VAL A 29 -5.25 3.76 18.43
CA VAL A 29 -4.03 4.58 18.31
C VAL A 29 -4.39 6.07 18.25
N PRO A 30 -3.87 6.91 19.16
CA PRO A 30 -4.18 8.34 19.17
C PRO A 30 -3.77 9.05 17.88
N GLY A 31 -4.57 10.04 17.46
CA GLY A 31 -4.29 10.85 16.27
C GLY A 31 -4.87 10.32 14.95
N PHE A 32 -5.53 9.16 14.97
CA PHE A 32 -6.32 8.71 13.82
C PHE A 32 -7.63 9.51 13.73
N PRO A 33 -7.94 10.13 12.57
CA PRO A 33 -9.22 10.81 12.38
C PRO A 33 -10.36 9.80 12.22
N ASP A 34 -11.59 10.23 12.53
CA ASP A 34 -12.81 9.39 12.47
C ASP A 34 -13.01 8.73 11.10
N ILE A 35 -12.63 9.43 10.02
CA ILE A 35 -12.59 8.90 8.66
C ILE A 35 -11.14 8.92 8.20
N PRO A 36 -10.38 7.83 8.41
CA PRO A 36 -8.97 7.79 8.06
C PRO A 36 -8.82 7.71 6.53
N PRO A 37 -8.10 8.65 5.91
CA PRO A 37 -7.95 8.67 4.45
C PRO A 37 -7.11 7.50 3.93
N GLY A 38 -6.17 6.99 4.73
CA GLY A 38 -5.24 5.93 4.34
C GLY A 38 -5.88 4.65 3.81
N PRO A 39 -6.82 4.01 4.55
CA PRO A 39 -7.54 2.83 4.08
C PRO A 39 -8.25 3.03 2.73
N PHE A 40 -8.87 4.20 2.52
CA PHE A 40 -9.54 4.51 1.26
C PHE A 40 -8.53 4.70 0.12
N ILE A 41 -7.46 5.46 0.35
CA ILE A 41 -6.39 5.68 -0.65
C ILE A 41 -5.82 4.35 -1.13
N LEU A 42 -5.40 3.48 -0.21
CA LEU A 42 -4.79 2.20 -0.54
C LEU A 42 -5.82 1.20 -1.10
N GLY A 43 -7.00 1.12 -0.49
CA GLY A 43 -8.05 0.19 -0.88
C GLY A 43 -8.62 0.47 -2.27
N VAL A 44 -9.00 1.73 -2.55
CA VAL A 44 -9.48 2.14 -3.87
C VAL A 44 -8.39 1.94 -4.92
N THR A 45 -7.14 2.30 -4.62
CA THR A 45 -6.02 2.06 -5.53
C THR A 45 -5.84 0.56 -5.82
N GLY A 46 -5.90 -0.30 -4.80
CA GLY A 46 -5.82 -1.76 -4.98
C GLY A 46 -6.93 -2.30 -5.90
N ILE A 47 -8.16 -1.82 -5.71
CA ILE A 47 -9.29 -2.18 -6.58
C ILE A 47 -9.03 -1.72 -8.02
N LEU A 48 -8.60 -0.47 -8.23
CA LEU A 48 -8.29 0.07 -9.55
C LEU A 48 -7.19 -0.74 -10.24
N VAL A 49 -6.12 -1.09 -9.51
CA VAL A 49 -5.01 -1.90 -10.05
C VAL A 49 -5.51 -3.29 -10.47
N LEU A 50 -6.31 -3.98 -9.64
CA LEU A 50 -6.82 -5.32 -9.98
C LEU A 50 -7.78 -5.34 -11.17
N THR A 51 -8.63 -4.32 -11.25
CA THR A 51 -9.78 -4.31 -12.17
C THR A 51 -9.45 -3.65 -13.49
N LEU A 52 -8.63 -2.59 -13.48
CA LEU A 52 -8.47 -1.70 -14.62
C LEU A 52 -7.04 -1.61 -15.17
N ALA A 53 -5.99 -1.99 -14.43
CA ALA A 53 -4.60 -1.79 -14.88
C ALA A 53 -4.24 -2.54 -16.17
N ALA A 54 -4.93 -3.65 -16.46
CA ALA A 54 -4.71 -4.40 -17.68
C ALA A 54 -5.21 -3.65 -18.93
N LYS A 55 -6.27 -2.83 -18.79
CA LYS A 55 -6.83 -1.99 -19.86
C LYS A 55 -6.14 -0.62 -19.90
N TYR A 56 -5.95 0.00 -18.74
CA TYR A 56 -5.41 1.35 -18.60
C TYR A 56 -4.09 1.30 -17.83
N ARG A 57 -2.98 1.16 -18.55
CA ARG A 57 -1.65 0.95 -17.96
C ARG A 57 -1.18 2.08 -17.03
N TRP A 58 -1.71 3.29 -17.20
CA TRP A 58 -1.38 4.43 -16.33
C TRP A 58 -1.81 4.20 -14.87
N ILE A 59 -2.80 3.32 -14.62
CA ILE A 59 -3.24 2.97 -13.27
C ILE A 59 -2.13 2.29 -12.46
N LEU A 60 -1.15 1.66 -13.12
CA LEU A 60 0.01 1.09 -12.44
C LEU A 60 0.83 2.16 -11.69
N PHE A 61 0.83 3.41 -12.15
CA PHE A 61 1.48 4.51 -11.43
C PHE A 61 0.77 4.82 -10.11
N LEU A 62 -0.56 4.70 -10.03
CA LEU A 62 -1.29 4.84 -8.77
C LEU A 62 -0.84 3.78 -7.76
N GLY A 63 -0.62 2.54 -8.23
CA GLY A 63 -0.11 1.43 -7.43
C GLY A 63 1.27 1.68 -6.80
N VAL A 64 2.02 2.68 -7.27
CA VAL A 64 3.28 3.13 -6.65
C VAL A 64 3.08 4.43 -5.87
N ALA A 65 2.36 5.41 -6.43
CA ALA A 65 2.18 6.72 -5.82
C ALA A 65 1.43 6.64 -4.48
N ALA A 66 0.36 5.85 -4.40
CA ALA A 66 -0.43 5.71 -3.19
C ALA A 66 0.37 5.13 -1.99
N PRO A 67 1.07 3.99 -2.10
CA PRO A 67 1.85 3.47 -0.98
C PRO A 67 3.04 4.36 -0.63
N VAL A 68 3.68 5.01 -1.62
CA VAL A 68 4.75 5.99 -1.35
C VAL A 68 4.21 7.20 -0.57
N PHE A 69 3.04 7.72 -0.93
CA PHE A 69 2.39 8.81 -0.21
C PHE A 69 2.12 8.44 1.26
N ILE A 70 1.58 7.25 1.51
CA ILE A 70 1.34 6.75 2.87
C ILE A 70 2.65 6.57 3.64
N LEU A 71 3.70 6.03 2.99
CA LEU A 71 5.01 5.85 3.61
C LEU A 71 5.64 7.20 3.99
N VAL A 72 5.59 8.20 3.10
CA VAL A 72 6.09 9.55 3.39
C VAL A 72 5.29 10.18 4.54
N GLY A 73 3.97 10.06 4.54
CA GLY A 73 3.13 10.52 5.64
C GLY A 73 3.53 9.90 6.98
N ALA A 74 3.72 8.57 7.02
CA ALA A 74 4.18 7.86 8.21
C ALA A 74 5.58 8.31 8.67
N LEU A 75 6.51 8.52 7.72
CA LEU A 75 7.85 9.02 8.02
C LEU A 75 7.86 10.43 8.63
N LEU A 76 6.98 11.31 8.13
CA LEU A 76 6.83 12.67 8.66
C LEU A 76 6.13 12.70 10.02
N GLU A 77 5.16 11.81 10.26
CA GLU A 77 4.50 11.66 11.56
C GLU A 77 5.47 11.11 12.63
N GLY A 78 6.33 10.16 12.25
CA GLY A 78 7.42 9.61 13.08
C GLY A 78 6.98 8.70 14.24
N SER A 79 5.69 8.66 14.58
CA SER A 79 5.13 7.88 15.69
C SER A 79 5.28 6.36 15.52
N PHE A 80 5.39 5.87 14.29
CA PHE A 80 5.46 4.44 13.99
C PHE A 80 6.73 3.77 14.55
N TRP A 81 7.82 4.52 14.77
CA TRP A 81 9.02 4.00 15.42
C TRP A 81 8.74 3.53 16.85
N GLY A 82 7.94 4.30 17.60
CA GLY A 82 7.51 3.92 18.95
C GLY A 82 6.65 2.65 18.93
N ARG A 83 5.71 2.58 17.97
CA ARG A 83 4.84 1.41 17.79
C ARG A 83 5.62 0.14 17.39
N LEU A 84 6.71 0.28 16.65
CA LEU A 84 7.59 -0.85 16.31
C LEU A 84 8.50 -1.29 17.47
N ALA A 85 8.84 -0.37 18.37
CA ALA A 85 9.68 -0.66 19.53
C ALA A 85 8.88 -1.31 20.68
N ASP A 86 7.59 -1.00 20.80
CA ASP A 86 6.71 -1.56 21.83
C ASP A 86 5.97 -2.82 21.33
N VAL A 87 6.65 -3.95 21.39
CA VAL A 87 6.07 -5.26 21.01
C VAL A 87 4.96 -5.71 21.98
N GLY A 88 4.92 -5.13 23.20
CA GLY A 88 3.90 -5.43 24.21
C GLY A 88 2.53 -4.87 23.84
N ASP A 89 2.49 -3.75 23.14
CA ASP A 89 1.29 -3.18 22.55
C ASP A 89 0.97 -3.83 21.19
N PHE A 90 0.51 -5.09 21.25
CA PHE A 90 0.45 -6.00 20.10
C PHE A 90 -0.35 -5.46 18.90
N GLY A 91 -1.48 -4.78 19.15
CA GLY A 91 -2.34 -4.26 18.09
C GLY A 91 -1.64 -3.19 17.24
N PRO A 92 -1.19 -2.08 17.84
CA PRO A 92 -0.40 -1.06 17.18
C PRO A 92 0.90 -1.59 16.55
N PHE A 93 1.59 -2.52 17.22
CA PHE A 93 2.78 -3.17 16.68
C PHE A 93 2.48 -3.92 15.37
N VAL A 94 1.56 -4.89 15.39
CA VAL A 94 1.22 -5.70 14.22
C VAL A 94 0.64 -4.84 13.10
N GLY A 95 -0.24 -3.90 13.45
CA GLY A 95 -0.81 -2.97 12.48
C GLY A 95 0.25 -2.12 11.80
N THR A 96 1.29 -1.69 12.53
CA THR A 96 2.42 -0.93 11.97
C THR A 96 3.30 -1.81 11.08
N VAL A 97 3.61 -3.05 11.50
CA VAL A 97 4.40 -4.00 10.68
C VAL A 97 3.69 -4.28 9.35
N LEU A 98 2.39 -4.57 9.39
CA LEU A 98 1.59 -4.82 8.19
C LEU A 98 1.48 -3.58 7.30
N LEU A 99 1.31 -2.40 7.90
CA LEU A 99 1.27 -1.14 7.16
C LEU A 99 2.59 -0.90 6.42
N ILE A 100 3.71 -0.82 7.15
CA ILE A 100 5.02 -0.48 6.58
C ILE A 100 5.49 -1.55 5.60
N GLY A 101 5.38 -2.83 5.98
CA GLY A 101 5.73 -3.94 5.10
C GLY A 101 4.85 -3.99 3.85
N GLY A 102 3.54 -3.78 4.01
CA GLY A 102 2.56 -3.74 2.93
C GLY A 102 2.85 -2.61 1.93
N VAL A 103 3.08 -1.38 2.39
CA VAL A 103 3.32 -0.25 1.47
C VAL A 103 4.67 -0.35 0.76
N ILE A 104 5.72 -0.86 1.42
CA ILE A 104 7.02 -1.11 0.76
C ILE A 104 6.88 -2.18 -0.31
N ALA A 105 6.27 -3.33 0.03
CA ALA A 105 6.08 -4.43 -0.91
C ALA A 105 5.16 -4.02 -2.08
N ALA A 106 4.14 -3.20 -1.81
CA ALA A 106 3.29 -2.61 -2.85
C ALA A 106 4.11 -1.71 -3.77
N ALA A 107 4.89 -0.76 -3.24
CA ALA A 107 5.70 0.14 -4.06
C ALA A 107 6.68 -0.63 -4.98
N VAL A 108 7.36 -1.66 -4.45
CA VAL A 108 8.30 -2.50 -5.21
C VAL A 108 7.58 -3.27 -6.32
N SER A 109 6.52 -4.00 -5.98
CA SER A 109 5.76 -4.79 -6.96
C SER A 109 5.07 -3.91 -8.02
N GLY A 110 4.63 -2.70 -7.64
CA GLY A 110 4.11 -1.70 -8.56
C GLY A 110 5.17 -1.21 -9.55
N ALA A 111 6.38 -0.90 -9.08
CA ALA A 111 7.50 -0.51 -9.94
C ALA A 111 7.90 -1.62 -10.92
N VAL A 112 7.88 -2.89 -10.47
CA VAL A 112 8.08 -4.05 -11.34
C VAL A 112 6.96 -4.17 -12.38
N ALA A 113 5.71 -3.95 -11.98
CA ALA A 113 4.57 -3.98 -12.90
C ALA A 113 4.66 -2.89 -13.98
N ILE A 114 5.02 -1.66 -13.62
CA ILE A 114 5.27 -0.55 -14.57
C ILE A 114 6.39 -0.94 -15.53
N SER A 115 7.54 -1.39 -15.00
CA SER A 115 8.70 -1.78 -15.81
C SER A 115 8.34 -2.87 -16.82
N GLY A 116 7.62 -3.90 -16.39
CA GLY A 116 7.17 -5.00 -17.24
C GLY A 116 6.10 -4.60 -18.28
N ALA A 117 5.30 -3.57 -18.00
CA ALA A 117 4.26 -3.09 -18.91
C ALA A 117 4.82 -2.16 -20.00
N TYR A 118 5.80 -1.31 -19.66
CA TYR A 118 6.32 -0.28 -20.58
C TYR A 118 7.59 -0.69 -21.31
N ARG A 119 8.44 -1.58 -20.76
CA ARG A 119 9.56 -2.17 -21.55
C ARG A 119 9.06 -2.91 -22.80
N ARG A 120 7.88 -3.54 -22.74
CA ARG A 120 7.28 -4.23 -23.89
C ARG A 120 6.76 -3.27 -24.99
N VAL A 121 6.59 -1.99 -24.67
CA VAL A 121 6.16 -0.98 -25.65
C VAL A 121 7.36 -0.47 -26.42
N ALA A 122 8.49 -0.23 -25.75
CA ALA A 122 9.71 0.29 -26.37
C ALA A 122 10.44 -0.70 -27.31
N VAL A 123 10.13 -1.99 -27.23
CA VAL A 123 10.74 -3.06 -28.06
C VAL A 123 9.87 -3.41 -29.29
N ARG A 124 8.69 -2.80 -29.42
CA ARG A 124 7.84 -2.91 -30.61
C ARG A 124 8.01 -1.69 -31.49
#